data_AF-A0A1B1IGF0-F1
#
_entry.id   AF-A0A1B1IGF0-F1
#
_cell.length_a   1.000
_cell.length_b   1.000
_cell.length_c   1.000
_cell.angle_alpha   90.00
_cell.angle_beta   90.00
_cell.angle_gamma   90.00
#
_symmetry.space_group_name_H-M   'P 1'
#
loop_
_entity.id
_entity.type
_entity.pdbx_description
1 polymer ?
#
loop_
_entity_poly.entity_id
_entity_poly.type
_entity_poly.pdbx_seq_one_letter_code
_entity_poly.pdbx_strand_id
1 'polypeptide(L)'
;MKDKESYNKFIPKLYNEELLKNHFKETMCFSRKELNNKSIINQKLIKFPIVGHEVWALFGKEKTGEWRCLQVGQSKNKVKAEIETLIEFMSYDYNQLVESIKDGVRNRDSTFYSNIYQSSKEEKNKFLYSHIASQYDEFQLGLLDIDKYLGIKNLKFENKHISNIMKIAKPLYAEAKLAFETKSIYWTMFNSGVDGQAIMIFLGDNKD
;
A
#
# COMPACT_ATOMS: atom_id res chain seq x y z
N MET A 1 0.44 -19.06 1.87
CA MET A 1 0.33 -18.37 0.57
C MET A 1 1.22 -19.07 -0.43
N LYS A 2 0.73 -19.39 -1.63
CA LYS A 2 1.59 -19.78 -2.76
C LYS A 2 1.86 -18.51 -3.57
N ASP A 3 3.12 -18.13 -3.68
CA ASP A 3 3.58 -16.99 -4.50
C ASP A 3 3.50 -17.37 -5.98
N LYS A 4 3.12 -16.42 -6.86
CA LYS A 4 3.06 -16.70 -8.31
C LYS A 4 4.49 -16.88 -8.85
N GLU A 5 4.75 -18.02 -9.48
CA GLU A 5 6.08 -18.54 -9.84
C GLU A 5 7.06 -17.52 -10.44
N SER A 6 6.58 -16.60 -11.28
CA SER A 6 7.40 -15.55 -11.90
C SER A 6 8.03 -14.57 -10.91
N TYR A 7 7.43 -14.37 -9.73
CA TYR A 7 7.93 -13.47 -8.69
C TYR A 7 8.76 -14.20 -7.63
N ASN A 8 8.80 -15.54 -7.63
CA ASN A 8 9.44 -16.33 -6.55
C ASN A 8 10.94 -16.14 -6.49
N LYS A 9 11.55 -15.71 -7.60
CA LYS A 9 13.00 -15.41 -7.68
C LYS A 9 13.39 -14.14 -6.93
N PHE A 10 12.42 -13.29 -6.57
CA PHE A 10 12.67 -12.00 -5.95
C PHE A 10 12.59 -12.08 -4.44
N ILE A 11 13.65 -11.71 -3.73
CA ILE A 11 13.62 -11.58 -2.27
C ILE A 11 12.98 -10.22 -1.95
N PRO A 12 11.85 -10.17 -1.22
CA PRO A 12 11.22 -8.91 -0.87
C PRO A 12 12.16 -8.09 0.01
N LYS A 13 12.29 -6.80 -0.30
CA LYS A 13 12.84 -5.83 0.65
C LYS A 13 11.90 -5.77 1.84
N LEU A 14 12.36 -6.29 2.96
CA LEU A 14 11.67 -6.12 4.23
C LEU A 14 11.59 -4.64 4.56
N TYR A 15 10.55 -4.28 5.30
CA TYR A 15 10.52 -2.95 5.89
C TYR A 15 11.57 -2.88 6.99
N ASN A 16 12.68 -2.24 6.68
CA ASN A 16 13.72 -1.92 7.64
C ASN A 16 13.68 -0.41 7.93
N GLU A 17 14.26 -0.03 9.08
CA GLU A 17 14.33 1.37 9.49
C GLU A 17 15.01 2.26 8.44
N GLU A 18 15.87 1.71 7.58
CA GLU A 18 16.55 2.44 6.53
C GLU A 18 15.59 2.88 5.41
N LEU A 19 14.74 1.98 4.91
CA LEU A 19 13.71 2.29 3.91
C LEU A 19 12.78 3.40 4.41
N LEU A 20 12.41 3.34 5.69
CA LEU A 20 11.65 4.37 6.38
C LEU A 20 12.37 5.72 6.44
N LYS A 21 13.54 5.74 7.11
CA LYS A 21 14.32 6.95 7.38
C LYS A 21 14.71 7.65 6.08
N ASN A 22 14.92 6.88 5.01
CA ASN A 22 15.42 7.40 3.76
C ASN A 22 14.34 7.80 2.77
N HIS A 23 13.15 7.19 2.75
CA HIS A 23 12.21 7.42 1.64
C HIS A 23 10.82 7.93 2.04
N PHE A 24 10.47 7.89 3.31
CA PHE A 24 9.19 8.43 3.78
C PHE A 24 9.41 9.76 4.47
N LYS A 25 8.69 10.81 4.05
CA LYS A 25 8.81 12.13 4.70
C LYS A 25 8.20 12.11 6.09
N GLU A 26 7.07 11.41 6.19
CA GLU A 26 6.16 11.49 7.32
C GLU A 26 5.62 10.11 7.59
N THR A 27 5.51 9.76 8.88
CA THR A 27 4.96 8.47 9.29
C THR A 27 4.03 8.60 10.48
N MET A 28 3.00 7.76 10.52
CA MET A 28 2.05 7.67 11.62
C MET A 28 1.94 6.22 12.11
N CYS A 29 2.28 5.98 13.38
CA CYS A 29 2.16 4.66 14.00
C CYS A 29 0.87 4.54 14.81
N PHE A 30 0.24 3.38 14.74
CA PHE A 30 -0.95 3.02 15.52
C PHE A 30 -1.03 1.50 15.69
N SER A 31 -1.71 1.05 16.72
CA SER A 31 -1.90 -0.36 17.04
C SER A 31 -3.35 -0.78 16.80
N ARG A 32 -3.56 -2.09 16.68
CA ARG A 32 -4.90 -2.68 16.62
C ARG A 32 -5.77 -2.27 17.80
N LYS A 33 -5.19 -2.13 19.00
CA LYS A 33 -5.91 -1.68 20.20
C LYS A 33 -6.40 -0.24 20.07
N GLU A 34 -5.64 0.62 19.41
CA GLU A 34 -6.00 2.03 19.20
C GLU A 34 -7.11 2.20 18.16
N LEU A 35 -7.31 1.27 17.23
CA LEU A 35 -8.36 1.35 16.19
C LEU A 35 -9.78 1.48 16.77
N ASN A 36 -10.03 0.89 17.93
CA ASN A 36 -11.33 0.98 18.62
C ASN A 36 -11.52 2.32 19.35
N ASN A 37 -10.48 3.16 19.44
CA ASN A 37 -10.53 4.47 20.05
C ASN A 37 -10.41 5.58 19.00
N LYS A 38 -11.57 5.96 18.43
CA LYS A 38 -11.66 7.01 17.40
C LYS A 38 -10.98 8.33 17.80
N SER A 39 -11.01 8.70 19.07
CA SER A 39 -10.38 9.94 19.54
C SER A 39 -8.85 9.91 19.39
N ILE A 40 -8.20 8.81 19.79
CA ILE A 40 -6.75 8.63 19.65
C ILE A 40 -6.35 8.65 18.17
N ILE A 41 -7.06 7.91 17.32
CA ILE A 41 -6.81 7.87 15.89
C ILE A 41 -6.96 9.24 15.25
N ASN A 42 -8.04 9.97 15.56
CA ASN A 42 -8.28 11.31 15.02
C ASN A 42 -7.16 12.29 15.42
N GLN A 43 -6.67 12.23 16.66
CA GLN A 43 -5.54 13.06 17.10
C GLN A 43 -4.26 12.78 16.32
N LYS A 44 -3.99 11.51 15.97
CA LYS A 44 -2.85 11.14 15.13
C LYS A 44 -3.02 11.61 13.70
N LEU A 45 -4.22 11.44 13.12
CA LEU A 45 -4.53 11.89 11.76
C LEU A 45 -4.41 13.41 11.60
N ILE A 46 -4.84 14.19 12.59
CA ILE A 46 -4.68 15.66 12.59
C ILE A 46 -3.20 16.06 12.54
N LYS A 47 -2.33 15.29 13.21
CA LYS A 47 -0.88 15.53 13.24
C LYS A 47 -0.13 14.96 12.03
N PHE A 48 -0.80 14.19 11.18
CA PHE A 48 -0.18 13.54 10.03
C PHE A 48 -0.34 14.44 8.78
N PRO A 49 0.72 15.09 8.28
CA PRO A 49 0.59 16.14 7.28
C PRO A 49 0.48 15.56 5.86
N ILE A 50 -0.73 15.08 5.51
CA ILE A 50 -1.01 14.38 4.24
C ILE A 50 -0.99 15.31 3.00
N VAL A 51 -0.91 16.62 3.19
CA VAL A 51 -1.05 17.61 2.11
C VAL A 51 0.11 17.52 1.11
N GLY A 52 -0.22 17.43 -0.19
CA GLY A 52 0.76 17.42 -1.27
C GLY A 52 1.42 16.06 -1.52
N HIS A 53 1.01 15.01 -0.81
CA HIS A 53 1.44 13.64 -1.06
C HIS A 53 0.50 12.92 -2.03
N GLU A 54 1.08 12.08 -2.88
CA GLU A 54 0.35 11.31 -3.90
C GLU A 54 0.48 9.80 -3.71
N VAL A 55 1.49 9.34 -2.96
CA VAL A 55 1.75 7.92 -2.71
C VAL A 55 1.90 7.67 -1.21
N TRP A 56 1.22 6.65 -0.72
CA TRP A 56 1.24 6.20 0.67
C TRP A 56 1.49 4.70 0.74
N ALA A 57 2.01 4.23 1.88
CA ALA A 57 2.18 2.81 2.16
C ALA A 57 1.75 2.48 3.59
N LEU A 58 1.11 1.33 3.75
CA LEU A 58 0.74 0.76 5.03
C LEU A 58 1.65 -0.43 5.32
N PHE A 59 2.34 -0.35 6.45
CA PHE A 59 3.16 -1.43 6.99
C PHE A 59 2.50 -2.02 8.22
N GLY A 60 2.71 -3.31 8.43
CA GLY A 60 2.14 -4.06 9.55
C GLY A 60 3.17 -4.99 10.16
N LYS A 61 3.03 -5.21 11.46
CA LYS A 61 3.86 -6.12 12.23
C LYS A 61 3.00 -6.91 13.22
N GLU A 62 3.19 -8.21 13.24
CA GLU A 62 2.70 -9.10 14.28
C GLU A 62 3.51 -8.89 15.57
N LYS A 63 2.93 -9.21 16.73
CA LYS A 63 3.58 -9.03 18.05
C LYS A 63 5.06 -9.45 18.12
N THR A 64 5.40 -10.56 17.48
CA THR A 64 6.77 -11.06 17.33
C THR A 64 7.05 -11.34 15.85
N GLY A 65 7.15 -10.29 15.05
CA GLY A 65 7.43 -10.40 13.63
C GLY A 65 8.27 -9.25 13.08
N GLU A 66 8.62 -9.40 11.81
CA GLU A 66 9.20 -8.32 11.02
C GLU A 66 8.09 -7.44 10.46
N TRP A 67 8.42 -6.18 10.21
CA TRP A 67 7.52 -5.30 9.50
C TRP A 67 7.44 -5.70 8.03
N ARG A 68 6.21 -5.74 7.51
CA ARG A 68 5.93 -6.06 6.12
C ARG A 68 5.11 -4.95 5.48
N CYS A 69 5.35 -4.71 4.19
CA CYS A 69 4.48 -3.84 3.41
C CYS A 69 3.18 -4.58 3.12
N LEU A 70 2.07 -4.03 3.62
CA LEU A 70 0.75 -4.63 3.46
C LEU A 70 0.07 -4.08 2.23
N GLN A 71 0.09 -2.74 2.09
CA GLN A 71 -0.57 -2.05 1.00
C GLN A 71 0.25 -0.85 0.57
N VAL A 72 0.19 -0.54 -0.72
CA VAL A 72 0.64 0.72 -1.28
C VAL A 72 -0.54 1.32 -2.03
N GLY A 73 -0.69 2.64 -2.01
CA GLY A 73 -1.70 3.30 -2.81
C GLY A 73 -1.19 4.61 -3.38
N GLN A 74 -1.70 4.93 -4.55
CA GLN A 74 -1.54 6.24 -5.17
C GLN A 74 -2.92 6.85 -5.36
N SER A 75 -3.06 8.13 -5.03
CA SER A 75 -4.19 8.88 -5.53
C SER A 75 -3.91 10.38 -5.61
N LYS A 76 -4.48 10.98 -6.65
CA LYS A 76 -4.34 12.42 -6.89
C LYS A 76 -5.32 13.19 -6.02
N ASN A 77 -4.80 14.00 -5.10
CA ASN A 77 -5.56 14.88 -4.19
C ASN A 77 -6.54 14.14 -3.25
N LYS A 78 -6.49 12.80 -3.16
CA LYS A 78 -7.43 11.99 -2.37
C LYS A 78 -6.77 11.11 -1.31
N VAL A 79 -5.45 11.18 -1.16
CA VAL A 79 -4.69 10.39 -0.19
C VAL A 79 -5.27 10.50 1.23
N LYS A 80 -5.64 11.71 1.67
CA LYS A 80 -6.25 11.90 3.00
C LYS A 80 -7.55 11.11 3.16
N ALA A 81 -8.48 11.24 2.22
CA ALA A 81 -9.76 10.55 2.26
C ALA A 81 -9.58 9.02 2.19
N GLU A 82 -8.62 8.54 1.40
CA GLU A 82 -8.28 7.11 1.34
C GLU A 82 -7.72 6.58 2.66
N ILE A 83 -6.82 7.33 3.29
CA ILE A 83 -6.25 6.97 4.59
C ILE A 83 -7.31 7.00 5.70
N GLU A 84 -8.18 8.01 5.71
CA GLU A 84 -9.29 8.05 6.68
C GLU A 84 -10.24 6.86 6.49
N THR A 85 -10.61 6.57 5.24
CA THR A 85 -11.49 5.46 4.88
C THR A 85 -10.87 4.10 5.22
N LEU A 86 -9.58 3.89 4.93
CA LEU A 86 -8.93 2.62 5.24
C LEU A 86 -8.87 2.38 6.75
N ILE A 87 -8.54 3.40 7.54
CA ILE A 87 -8.47 3.28 9.00
C ILE A 87 -9.86 3.03 9.58
N GLU A 88 -10.89 3.68 9.04
CA GLU A 88 -12.28 3.39 9.40
C GLU A 88 -12.58 1.91 9.16
N PHE A 89 -12.28 1.38 7.97
CA PHE A 89 -12.50 -0.01 7.63
C PHE A 89 -11.67 -1.00 8.46
N MET A 90 -10.47 -0.63 8.90
CA MET A 90 -9.67 -1.43 9.84
C MET A 90 -10.36 -1.62 11.21
N SER A 91 -11.32 -0.77 11.58
CA SER A 91 -12.06 -0.92 12.85
C SER A 91 -13.19 -1.95 12.82
N TYR A 92 -13.52 -2.50 11.64
CA TYR A 92 -14.60 -3.49 11.52
C TYR A 92 -14.11 -4.91 11.88
N ASP A 93 -15.02 -5.72 12.42
CA ASP A 93 -14.76 -7.13 12.68
C ASP A 93 -14.83 -7.95 11.38
N TYR A 94 -13.68 -8.43 10.92
CA TYR A 94 -13.55 -9.19 9.70
C TYR A 94 -14.37 -10.49 9.70
N ASN A 95 -14.40 -11.22 10.81
CA ASN A 95 -15.07 -12.52 10.87
C ASN A 95 -16.58 -12.33 10.76
N GLN A 96 -17.13 -11.34 11.48
CA GLN A 96 -18.55 -10.98 11.36
C GLN A 96 -18.92 -10.55 9.93
N LEU A 97 -18.03 -9.83 9.24
CA LEU A 97 -18.27 -9.44 7.86
C LEU A 97 -18.33 -10.66 6.94
N VAL A 98 -17.41 -11.63 7.10
CA VAL A 98 -17.39 -12.87 6.29
C VAL A 98 -18.63 -13.73 6.56
N GLU A 99 -19.01 -13.90 7.82
CA GLU A 99 -20.22 -14.65 8.21
C GLU A 99 -21.51 -14.02 7.65
N SER A 100 -21.51 -12.70 7.42
CA SER A 100 -22.66 -11.98 6.87
C SER A 100 -22.87 -12.16 5.36
N ILE A 101 -21.92 -12.79 4.64
CA ILE A 101 -21.99 -12.96 3.19
C ILE A 101 -23.05 -14.00 2.81
N LYS A 102 -24.16 -13.54 2.22
CA LYS A 102 -25.25 -14.42 1.74
C LYS A 102 -24.99 -15.01 0.34
N ASP A 103 -24.35 -14.26 -0.56
CA ASP A 103 -24.24 -14.62 -1.98
C ASP A 103 -22.91 -15.28 -2.37
N GLY A 104 -22.33 -16.04 -1.44
CA GLY A 104 -21.11 -16.81 -1.64
C GLY A 104 -19.81 -16.02 -1.41
N VAL A 105 -18.88 -16.68 -0.71
CA VAL A 105 -17.59 -16.12 -0.32
C VAL A 105 -16.60 -16.21 -1.48
N ARG A 106 -15.89 -15.11 -1.80
CA ARG A 106 -14.82 -15.11 -2.79
C ARG A 106 -13.46 -14.98 -2.14
N ASN A 107 -12.57 -15.92 -2.44
CA ASN A 107 -11.15 -15.75 -2.16
C ASN A 107 -10.57 -14.70 -3.12
N ARG A 108 -9.72 -13.82 -2.58
CA ARG A 108 -9.06 -12.75 -3.31
C ARG A 108 -7.58 -13.04 -3.39
N ASP A 109 -7.02 -12.76 -4.56
CA ASP A 109 -5.60 -12.77 -4.83
C ASP A 109 -5.10 -11.32 -4.93
N SER A 110 -3.82 -11.10 -4.64
CA SER A 110 -3.09 -9.89 -4.99
C SER A 110 -2.23 -10.12 -6.24
N THR A 111 -1.42 -9.13 -6.60
CA THR A 111 -0.43 -9.30 -7.67
C THR A 111 0.52 -10.44 -7.35
N PHE A 112 1.06 -10.47 -6.13
CA PHE A 112 2.17 -11.36 -5.74
C PHE A 112 1.71 -12.64 -5.04
N TYR A 113 0.54 -12.64 -4.42
CA TYR A 113 0.07 -13.72 -3.54
C TYR A 113 -1.34 -14.19 -3.88
N SER A 114 -1.60 -15.49 -3.72
CA SER A 114 -2.94 -16.07 -3.87
C SER A 114 -3.61 -16.37 -2.53
N ASN A 115 -4.95 -16.28 -2.52
CA ASN A 115 -5.84 -16.54 -1.40
C ASN A 115 -5.48 -15.74 -0.14
N ILE A 116 -5.34 -14.42 -0.29
CA ILE A 116 -4.91 -13.50 0.78
C ILE A 116 -6.04 -13.09 1.74
N TYR A 117 -7.29 -13.03 1.26
CA TYR A 117 -8.47 -12.80 2.11
C TYR A 117 -9.75 -13.18 1.38
N GLN A 118 -10.85 -13.24 2.12
CA GLN A 118 -12.20 -13.45 1.63
C GLN A 118 -13.03 -12.16 1.63
N SER A 119 -13.87 -11.97 0.62
CA SER A 119 -14.76 -10.81 0.56
C SER A 119 -16.10 -11.08 -0.15
N SER A 120 -17.07 -10.19 0.06
CA SER A 120 -18.22 -10.04 -0.81
C SER A 120 -17.84 -9.40 -2.17
N LYS A 121 -18.80 -9.30 -3.10
CA LYS A 121 -18.58 -8.65 -4.40
C LYS A 121 -18.50 -7.12 -4.29
N GLU A 122 -19.30 -6.52 -3.40
CA GLU A 122 -19.62 -5.09 -3.43
C GLU A 122 -18.79 -4.23 -2.46
N GLU A 123 -18.19 -4.81 -1.41
CA GLU A 123 -17.47 -4.05 -0.36
C GLU A 123 -15.98 -4.43 -0.22
N LYS A 124 -15.26 -4.62 -1.34
CA LYS A 124 -13.86 -5.14 -1.33
C LYS A 124 -12.95 -4.48 -0.29
N ASN A 125 -12.91 -3.15 -0.22
CA ASN A 125 -12.00 -2.43 0.67
C ASN A 125 -12.32 -2.61 2.15
N LYS A 126 -13.61 -2.69 2.50
CA LYS A 126 -14.06 -2.93 3.87
C LYS A 126 -13.57 -4.28 4.38
N PHE A 127 -13.73 -5.34 3.57
CA PHE A 127 -13.22 -6.67 3.87
C PHE A 127 -11.69 -6.72 3.89
N LEU A 128 -11.03 -6.02 2.95
CA LEU A 128 -9.58 -5.98 2.89
C LEU A 128 -8.96 -5.38 4.15
N TYR A 129 -9.40 -4.19 4.55
CA TYR A 129 -8.76 -3.47 5.64
C TYR A 129 -9.13 -4.03 7.02
N SER A 130 -10.36 -4.52 7.20
CA SER A 130 -10.71 -5.31 8.41
C SER A 130 -9.90 -6.60 8.49
N HIS A 131 -9.69 -7.30 7.37
CA HIS A 131 -8.82 -8.46 7.34
C HIS A 131 -7.39 -8.09 7.76
N ILE A 132 -6.79 -7.06 7.16
CA ILE A 132 -5.47 -6.56 7.57
C ILE A 132 -5.43 -6.31 9.09
N ALA A 133 -6.41 -5.59 9.63
CA ALA A 133 -6.47 -5.30 11.06
C ALA A 133 -6.56 -6.55 11.94
N SER A 134 -7.18 -7.63 11.45
CA SER A 134 -7.28 -8.90 12.18
C SER A 134 -5.94 -9.66 12.28
N GLN A 135 -5.02 -9.45 11.33
CA GLN A 135 -3.79 -10.24 11.20
C GLN A 135 -2.57 -9.61 11.89
N TYR A 136 -2.57 -8.30 12.14
CA TYR A 136 -1.40 -7.58 12.66
C TYR A 136 -1.74 -6.82 13.95
N ASP A 137 -0.72 -6.54 14.78
CA ASP A 137 -0.89 -5.85 16.06
C ASP A 137 -0.49 -4.38 15.99
N GLU A 138 0.54 -4.08 15.19
CA GLU A 138 1.11 -2.75 15.01
C GLU A 138 1.11 -2.36 13.54
N PHE A 139 0.87 -1.07 13.29
CA PHE A 139 0.78 -0.49 11.96
C PHE A 139 1.58 0.79 11.88
N GLN A 140 2.12 1.04 10.70
CA GLN A 140 2.76 2.30 10.36
C GLN A 140 2.32 2.73 8.96
N LEU A 141 1.70 3.90 8.88
CA LEU A 141 1.42 4.58 7.63
C LEU A 141 2.60 5.50 7.29
N GLY A 142 3.05 5.46 6.05
CA GLY A 142 4.11 6.33 5.54
C GLY A 142 3.66 7.10 4.30
N LEU A 143 4.04 8.37 4.21
CA LEU A 143 3.88 9.19 3.01
C LEU A 143 5.21 9.27 2.26
N LEU A 144 5.21 8.77 1.02
CA LEU A 144 6.44 8.60 0.25
C LEU A 144 6.98 9.95 -0.24
N ASP A 145 8.28 10.15 -0.11
CA ASP A 145 9.02 11.15 -0.87
C ASP A 145 9.35 10.59 -2.26
N ILE A 146 8.46 10.81 -3.22
CA ILE A 146 8.58 10.23 -4.57
C ILE A 146 9.89 10.63 -5.24
N ASP A 147 10.30 11.90 -5.14
CA ASP A 147 11.52 12.38 -5.79
C ASP A 147 12.77 11.78 -5.15
N LYS A 148 12.83 11.74 -3.82
CA LYS A 148 13.93 11.09 -3.11
C LYS A 148 13.99 9.59 -3.36
N TYR A 149 12.83 8.91 -3.39
CA TYR A 149 12.73 7.48 -3.63
C TYR A 149 13.16 7.06 -5.04
N LEU A 150 12.79 7.86 -6.04
CA LEU A 150 13.18 7.61 -7.43
C LEU A 150 14.55 8.20 -7.80
N GLY A 151 15.23 8.89 -6.88
CA GLY A 151 16.51 9.56 -7.15
C GLY A 151 16.40 10.75 -8.11
N ILE A 152 15.20 11.31 -8.28
CA ILE A 152 14.92 12.42 -9.19
C ILE A 152 15.18 13.73 -8.44
N LYS A 153 16.35 14.34 -8.65
CA LYS A 153 16.66 15.67 -8.11
C LYS A 153 16.77 16.69 -9.24
N ASN A 154 16.06 17.82 -9.10
CA ASN A 154 16.21 19.01 -9.95
C ASN A 154 15.95 18.80 -11.45
N LEU A 155 15.15 17.81 -11.85
CA LEU A 155 14.73 17.68 -13.25
C LEU A 155 13.78 18.82 -13.62
N LYS A 156 14.23 19.68 -14.54
CA LYS A 156 13.39 20.69 -15.21
C LYS A 156 13.22 20.27 -16.64
N PHE A 157 11.97 20.16 -17.07
CA PHE A 157 11.62 19.87 -18.46
C PHE A 157 11.16 21.16 -19.11
N GLU A 158 11.88 21.61 -20.14
CA GLU A 158 11.48 22.78 -20.93
C GLU A 158 10.17 22.52 -21.69
N ASN A 159 9.97 21.27 -22.13
CA ASN A 159 8.76 20.86 -22.81
C ASN A 159 7.62 20.57 -21.81
N LYS A 160 6.52 21.34 -21.94
CA LYS A 160 5.32 21.20 -21.11
C LYS A 160 4.68 19.82 -21.19
N HIS A 161 4.71 19.14 -22.33
CA HIS A 161 4.13 17.81 -22.48
C HIS A 161 4.94 16.77 -21.70
N ILE A 162 6.28 16.85 -21.74
CA ILE A 162 7.14 15.97 -20.93
C ILE A 162 6.89 16.22 -19.44
N SER A 163 6.79 17.49 -19.03
CA SER A 163 6.46 17.85 -17.64
C SER A 163 5.12 17.26 -17.20
N ASN A 164 4.09 17.32 -18.06
CA ASN A 164 2.79 16.72 -17.78
C ASN A 164 2.85 15.19 -17.69
N ILE A 165 3.58 14.53 -18.59
CA ILE A 165 3.80 13.06 -18.56
C ILE A 165 4.43 12.68 -17.22
N MET A 166 5.51 13.37 -16.82
CA MET A 166 6.18 13.11 -15.55
C MET A 166 5.24 13.33 -14.36
N LYS A 167 4.43 14.39 -14.37
CA LYS A 167 3.44 14.64 -13.31
C LYS A 167 2.40 13.52 -13.18
N ILE A 168 2.02 12.88 -14.29
CA ILE A 168 1.03 11.80 -14.31
C ILE A 168 1.65 10.45 -13.95
N ALA A 169 2.77 10.12 -14.58
CA ALA A 169 3.35 8.78 -14.52
C ALA A 169 4.22 8.57 -13.27
N LYS A 170 4.88 9.61 -12.76
CA LYS A 170 5.86 9.49 -11.67
C LYS A 170 5.25 8.88 -10.40
N PRO A 171 4.06 9.31 -9.91
CA PRO A 171 3.47 8.72 -8.71
C PRO A 171 3.06 7.25 -8.91
N LEU A 172 2.47 6.92 -10.07
CA LEU A 172 2.06 5.55 -10.41
C LEU A 172 3.27 4.61 -10.52
N TYR A 173 4.33 5.08 -11.18
CA TYR A 173 5.57 4.32 -11.27
C TYR A 173 6.21 4.10 -9.90
N ALA A 174 6.21 5.12 -9.02
CA ALA A 174 6.71 5.00 -7.66
C ALA A 174 5.91 4.00 -6.82
N GLU A 175 4.59 4.03 -6.93
CA GLU A 175 3.69 3.05 -6.29
C GLU A 175 4.03 1.62 -6.73
N ALA A 176 4.05 1.37 -8.05
CA ALA A 176 4.33 0.05 -8.61
C ALA A 176 5.73 -0.44 -8.22
N LYS A 177 6.76 0.44 -8.27
CA LYS A 177 8.12 0.11 -7.84
C LYS A 177 8.16 -0.26 -6.37
N LEU A 178 7.54 0.52 -5.49
CA LEU A 178 7.48 0.24 -4.06
C LEU A 178 6.74 -1.06 -3.76
N ALA A 179 5.59 -1.29 -4.41
CA ALA A 179 4.84 -2.53 -4.27
C ALA A 179 5.64 -3.76 -4.73
N PHE A 180 6.38 -3.66 -5.83
CA PHE A 180 7.24 -4.73 -6.34
C PHE A 180 8.42 -5.02 -5.40
N GLU A 181 9.20 -3.99 -5.05
CA GLU A 181 10.39 -4.16 -4.22
C GLU A 181 10.05 -4.74 -2.85
N THR A 182 8.92 -4.37 -2.28
CA THR A 182 8.47 -4.84 -0.96
C THR A 182 7.59 -6.09 -1.01
N LYS A 183 7.22 -6.55 -2.22
CA LYS A 183 6.12 -7.50 -2.45
C LYS A 183 4.93 -7.20 -1.56
N SER A 184 4.33 -6.04 -1.75
CA SER A 184 3.18 -5.60 -0.95
C SER A 184 2.05 -6.64 -0.97
N ILE A 185 1.65 -7.14 0.21
CA ILE A 185 0.82 -8.36 0.33
C ILE A 185 -0.53 -8.21 -0.36
N TYR A 186 -1.17 -7.05 -0.19
CA TYR A 186 -2.54 -6.80 -0.63
C TYR A 186 -2.63 -5.88 -1.86
N TRP A 187 -1.50 -5.52 -2.46
CA TRP A 187 -1.47 -4.66 -3.64
C TRP A 187 -1.94 -5.39 -4.89
N THR A 188 -2.84 -4.78 -5.65
CA THR A 188 -3.36 -5.33 -6.90
C THR A 188 -2.97 -4.42 -8.05
N MET A 189 -2.20 -4.95 -8.98
CA MET A 189 -1.76 -4.25 -10.17
C MET A 189 -2.95 -3.96 -11.08
N PHE A 190 -3.01 -2.74 -11.61
CA PHE A 190 -3.90 -2.44 -12.72
C PHE A 190 -3.20 -2.77 -14.05
N ASN A 191 -3.53 -3.92 -14.64
CA ASN A 191 -2.80 -4.50 -15.77
C ASN A 191 -2.63 -3.59 -17.00
N SER A 192 -3.59 -2.71 -17.28
CA SER A 192 -3.54 -1.79 -18.43
C SER A 192 -2.93 -0.42 -18.10
N GLY A 193 -2.53 -0.20 -16.85
CA GLY A 193 -1.96 1.06 -16.37
C GLY A 193 -0.44 1.14 -16.49
N VAL A 194 0.10 2.22 -15.92
CA VAL A 194 1.55 2.39 -15.71
C VAL A 194 2.10 1.23 -14.88
N ASP A 195 1.32 0.73 -13.92
CA ASP A 195 1.68 -0.38 -13.04
C ASP A 195 2.09 -1.63 -13.82
N GLY A 196 1.24 -2.08 -14.75
CA GLY A 196 1.51 -3.26 -15.58
C GLY A 196 2.80 -3.14 -16.38
N GLN A 197 2.98 -1.99 -17.03
CA GLN A 197 4.18 -1.72 -17.81
C GLN A 197 5.43 -1.64 -16.93
N ALA A 198 5.32 -1.01 -15.76
CA ALA A 198 6.41 -0.90 -14.80
C ALA A 198 6.83 -2.27 -14.26
N ILE A 199 5.89 -3.12 -13.87
CA ILE A 199 6.19 -4.50 -13.42
C ILE A 199 6.92 -5.29 -14.51
N MET A 200 6.50 -5.17 -15.77
CA MET A 200 7.19 -5.86 -16.89
C MET A 200 8.63 -5.38 -17.08
N ILE A 201 8.89 -4.08 -16.93
CA ILE A 201 10.24 -3.51 -16.94
C ILE A 201 11.06 -4.07 -15.78
N PHE A 202 10.53 -4.04 -14.56
CA PHE A 202 11.25 -4.55 -13.38
C PHE A 202 11.59 -6.04 -13.50
N LEU A 203 10.68 -6.84 -14.05
CA LEU A 203 10.94 -8.25 -14.32
C LEU A 203 11.99 -8.46 -15.42
N GLY A 204 12.17 -7.51 -16.33
CA GLY A 204 13.20 -7.53 -17.37
C GLY A 204 14.58 -7.16 -16.82
N ASP A 205 14.66 -6.06 -16.07
CA ASP A 205 15.91 -5.51 -15.52
C ASP A 205 16.61 -6.43 -14.49
N ASN A 206 15.89 -7.45 -14.00
CA ASN A 206 16.39 -8.40 -12.99
C ASN A 206 16.54 -9.83 -13.55
N LYS A 207 16.65 -9.98 -14.89
CA LYS A 207 16.99 -11.26 -15.54
C LYS A 207 18.48 -11.45 -15.77
N ASP A 208 19.28 -10.41 -15.56
CA ASP A 208 20.75 -10.39 -15.63
C ASP A 208 21.37 -10.43 -14.22
#